data_AF-A0A923IZC7-F1
#
_entry.id   AF-A0A923IZC7-F1
#
_cell.length_a   1.000
_cell.length_b   1.000
_cell.length_c   1.000
_cell.angle_alpha   90.00
_cell.angle_beta   90.00
_cell.angle_gamma   90.00
#
_symmetry.space_group_name_H-M   'P 1'
#
loop_
_entity.id
_entity.type
_entity.pdbx_description
1 polymer ?
#
loop_
_entity_poly.entity_id
_entity_poly.type
_entity_poly.pdbx_seq_one_letter_code
_entity_poly.pdbx_strand_id
1 'polypeptide(L)'
;MSELVDQVRLLGPAATPGAIIAVLLVLIVLWGASTRRLRARTHLFMLFAALLVTVVLRFGVDVVWRPVADGFGWIVWAWTGAVLLVVEEAIAACALGSARSLGSARSRRGRAADEGPRARPFLRLIGALAAVMFAAGAAGVGLNAHYAAYYTLGSALGLGLEAEPLADSGLDPSASGTPITPDSAAEGTSNAPLETEWTAPDSMPASGKLLTAPVPASDPVFRPRDAWIYVPPAALVDAAPKLPLLVLMAGQPGEPKQWFTAGRLKESMDAWAGAHAGLAPIVLVVDPLGSALANPLCSDAVDGRVATYIEKDVPAWAAAHLPVSGDHARWAIGGLSNGGTCTLQVVARSSESPVYRSFLSMSSELHPSLGSVERTIAEGFGGDRAAYEANDPLALFSKNRYSGVAGILSVGAEDSGYRPGVEDLAAAAKRAGLEVELRTYPGGHSWSVWSQALPDQLDWLGRRLGLTA
;
A
#
# COMPACT_ATOMS: atom_id res chain seq x y z
N MET A 1 9.89 7.69 -23.21
CA MET A 1 9.50 6.29 -22.90
C MET A 1 8.67 6.22 -21.61
N SER A 2 9.03 6.93 -20.53
CA SER A 2 8.23 7.01 -19.28
C SER A 2 6.81 7.55 -19.52
N GLU A 3 6.67 8.69 -20.22
CA GLU A 3 5.33 9.26 -20.50
C GLU A 3 4.40 8.31 -21.26
N LEU A 4 4.95 7.48 -22.15
CA LEU A 4 4.16 6.57 -22.98
C LEU A 4 3.64 5.37 -22.16
N VAL A 5 4.41 4.89 -21.18
CA VAL A 5 3.99 3.78 -20.31
C VAL A 5 3.04 4.24 -19.21
N ASP A 6 3.10 5.50 -18.80
CA ASP A 6 2.14 6.07 -17.83
C ASP A 6 0.74 6.30 -18.41
N GLN A 7 0.63 6.46 -19.74
CA GLN A 7 -0.67 6.53 -20.41
C GLN A 7 -1.41 5.19 -20.46
N VAL A 8 -0.69 4.06 -20.28
CA VAL A 8 -1.29 2.72 -20.29
C VAL A 8 -1.88 2.42 -18.92
N ARG A 9 -3.21 2.59 -18.79
CA ARG A 9 -3.95 2.27 -17.56
C ARG A 9 -4.12 0.75 -17.39
N LEU A 10 -3.76 0.25 -16.23
CA LEU A 10 -3.93 -1.16 -15.83
C LEU A 10 -5.24 -1.40 -15.07
N LEU A 11 -5.88 -0.34 -14.58
CA LEU A 11 -7.14 -0.39 -13.83
C LEU A 11 -8.22 0.44 -14.55
N GLY A 12 -9.42 -0.13 -14.69
CA GLY A 12 -10.58 0.54 -15.26
C GLY A 12 -11.69 -0.42 -15.74
N PRO A 13 -12.94 0.05 -15.88
CA PRO A 13 -14.13 -0.80 -16.10
C PRO A 13 -14.08 -1.64 -17.39
N ALA A 14 -13.34 -1.22 -18.41
CA ALA A 14 -13.15 -1.96 -19.66
C ALA A 14 -11.80 -2.70 -19.74
N ALA A 15 -10.78 -2.23 -19.01
CA ALA A 15 -9.41 -2.72 -19.13
C ALA A 15 -9.22 -4.10 -18.48
N THR A 16 -9.90 -4.35 -17.37
CA THR A 16 -9.57 -5.50 -16.52
C THR A 16 -10.25 -6.81 -16.98
N PRO A 17 -11.57 -6.89 -17.22
CA PRO A 17 -12.21 -8.14 -17.65
C PRO A 17 -11.83 -8.53 -19.09
N GLY A 18 -11.78 -7.55 -19.99
CA GLY A 18 -11.46 -7.77 -21.40
C GLY A 18 -10.01 -8.25 -21.61
N ALA A 19 -9.05 -7.66 -20.89
CA ALA A 19 -7.66 -8.10 -20.94
C ALA A 19 -7.50 -9.50 -20.34
N ILE A 20 -8.14 -9.80 -19.19
CA ILE A 20 -8.10 -11.14 -18.60
C ILE A 20 -8.69 -12.18 -19.57
N ILE A 21 -9.84 -11.91 -20.19
CA ILE A 21 -10.47 -12.84 -21.15
C ILE A 21 -9.59 -13.02 -22.39
N ALA A 22 -9.07 -11.94 -22.98
CA ALA A 22 -8.18 -12.03 -24.14
C ALA A 22 -6.90 -12.83 -23.82
N VAL A 23 -6.36 -12.64 -22.62
CA VAL A 23 -5.22 -13.39 -22.12
C VAL A 23 -5.58 -14.86 -21.88
N LEU A 24 -6.71 -15.16 -21.27
CA LEU A 24 -7.15 -16.55 -21.11
C LEU A 24 -7.38 -17.24 -22.47
N LEU A 25 -7.95 -16.54 -23.45
CA LEU A 25 -8.17 -17.07 -24.80
C LEU A 25 -6.85 -17.37 -25.53
N VAL A 26 -5.89 -16.45 -25.48
CA VAL A 26 -4.57 -16.68 -26.08
C VAL A 26 -3.84 -17.80 -25.34
N LEU A 27 -3.95 -17.89 -24.01
CA LEU A 27 -3.45 -19.03 -23.23
C LEU A 27 -4.07 -20.34 -23.71
N ILE A 28 -5.40 -20.42 -23.86
CA ILE A 28 -6.09 -21.62 -24.36
C ILE A 28 -5.61 -22.00 -25.77
N VAL A 29 -5.40 -21.03 -26.65
CA VAL A 29 -4.92 -21.28 -28.02
C VAL A 29 -3.48 -21.77 -28.02
N LEU A 30 -2.59 -21.12 -27.27
CA LEU A 30 -1.18 -21.50 -27.14
C LEU A 30 -1.02 -22.86 -26.45
N TRP A 31 -1.79 -23.08 -25.37
CA TRP A 31 -1.91 -24.33 -24.64
C TRP A 31 -2.40 -25.45 -25.55
N GLY A 32 -3.50 -25.19 -26.26
CA GLY A 32 -4.04 -26.11 -27.25
C GLY A 32 -2.98 -26.47 -28.28
N ALA A 33 -2.30 -25.49 -28.88
CA ALA A 33 -1.28 -25.72 -29.91
C ALA A 33 -0.04 -26.48 -29.41
N SER A 34 0.46 -26.16 -28.21
CA SER A 34 1.68 -26.77 -27.64
C SER A 34 1.44 -28.19 -27.13
N THR A 35 0.22 -28.50 -26.67
CA THR A 35 -0.10 -29.75 -25.99
C THR A 35 -0.97 -30.73 -26.79
N ARG A 36 -1.36 -30.44 -28.05
CA ARG A 36 -2.19 -31.36 -28.91
C ARG A 36 -1.69 -32.80 -28.98
N ARG A 37 -0.41 -33.03 -28.68
CA ARG A 37 0.26 -34.33 -28.78
C ARG A 37 0.42 -35.06 -27.44
N LEU A 38 0.04 -34.44 -26.33
CA LEU A 38 0.02 -35.05 -25.00
C LEU A 38 -1.22 -35.94 -24.87
N ARG A 39 -1.08 -37.04 -24.13
CA ARG A 39 -2.22 -37.92 -23.80
C ARG A 39 -3.04 -37.26 -22.69
N ALA A 40 -4.35 -37.50 -22.65
CA ALA A 40 -5.21 -36.99 -21.57
C ALA A 40 -4.72 -37.35 -20.16
N ARG A 41 -4.14 -38.55 -19.98
CA ARG A 41 -3.53 -38.97 -18.71
C ARG A 41 -2.31 -38.11 -18.31
N THR A 42 -1.56 -37.61 -19.28
CA THR A 42 -0.41 -36.73 -19.05
C THR A 42 -0.86 -35.36 -18.57
N HIS A 43 -1.92 -34.81 -19.17
CA HIS A 43 -2.58 -33.58 -18.73
C HIS A 43 -3.11 -33.68 -17.31
N LEU A 44 -3.82 -34.77 -17.00
CA LEU A 44 -4.35 -34.98 -15.64
C LEU A 44 -3.23 -35.11 -14.61
N PHE A 45 -2.13 -35.78 -14.97
CA PHE A 45 -0.95 -35.88 -14.11
C PHE A 45 -0.31 -34.51 -13.84
N MET A 46 -0.12 -33.68 -14.87
CA MET A 46 0.44 -32.31 -14.72
C MET A 46 -0.46 -31.42 -13.89
N LEU A 47 -1.78 -31.47 -14.10
CA LEU A 47 -2.73 -30.73 -13.27
C LEU A 47 -2.63 -31.15 -11.80
N PHE A 48 -2.51 -32.45 -11.51
CA PHE A 48 -2.31 -32.93 -10.14
C PHE A 48 -0.95 -32.52 -9.58
N ALA A 49 0.12 -32.59 -10.37
CA ALA A 49 1.46 -32.19 -9.97
C ALA A 49 1.54 -30.70 -9.65
N ALA A 50 1.06 -29.82 -10.54
CA ALA A 50 0.99 -28.38 -10.33
C ALA A 50 0.16 -28.03 -9.08
N LEU A 51 -0.98 -28.70 -8.88
CA LEU A 51 -1.80 -28.52 -7.67
C LEU A 51 -1.02 -28.91 -6.40
N LEU A 52 -0.36 -30.08 -6.42
CA LEU A 52 0.43 -30.57 -5.28
C LEU A 52 1.57 -29.60 -4.96
N VAL A 53 2.33 -29.16 -5.97
CA VAL A 53 3.42 -28.19 -5.80
C VAL A 53 2.89 -26.88 -5.24
N THR A 54 1.75 -26.39 -5.74
CA THR A 54 1.11 -25.16 -5.23
C THR A 54 0.71 -25.30 -3.76
N VAL A 55 0.12 -26.43 -3.37
CA VAL A 55 -0.25 -26.70 -1.98
C VAL A 55 0.98 -26.77 -1.07
N VAL A 56 2.05 -27.43 -1.53
CA VAL A 56 3.32 -27.51 -0.77
C VAL A 56 3.97 -26.14 -0.63
N LEU A 57 4.02 -25.34 -1.70
CA LEU A 57 4.55 -23.98 -1.66
C LEU A 57 3.71 -23.09 -0.74
N ARG A 58 2.38 -23.18 -0.84
CA ARG A 58 1.46 -22.48 0.06
C ARG A 58 1.71 -22.84 1.51
N PHE A 59 1.84 -24.13 1.82
CA PHE A 59 2.14 -24.57 3.17
C PHE A 59 3.50 -24.03 3.64
N GLY A 60 4.54 -24.11 2.81
CA GLY A 60 5.86 -23.57 3.12
C GLY A 60 5.85 -22.07 3.39
N VAL A 61 5.08 -21.29 2.61
CA VAL A 61 5.07 -19.82 2.71
C VAL A 61 4.03 -19.32 3.72
N ASP A 62 2.75 -19.68 3.59
CA ASP A 62 1.67 -19.15 4.43
C ASP A 62 1.56 -19.85 5.80
N VAL A 63 2.19 -21.01 6.00
CA VAL A 63 2.07 -21.77 7.26
C VAL A 63 3.40 -21.88 7.99
N VAL A 64 4.49 -22.22 7.29
CA VAL A 64 5.81 -22.42 7.90
C VAL A 64 6.60 -21.12 8.02
N TRP A 65 6.76 -20.36 6.92
CA TRP A 65 7.52 -19.11 6.93
C TRP A 65 6.71 -17.93 7.48
N ARG A 66 5.43 -17.82 7.09
CA ARG A 66 4.46 -16.76 7.47
C ARG A 66 5.04 -15.33 7.42
N PRO A 67 5.49 -14.87 6.24
CA PRO A 67 6.00 -13.51 6.08
C PRO A 67 4.90 -12.43 6.14
N VAL A 68 3.62 -12.80 5.98
CA VAL A 68 2.47 -11.90 6.10
C VAL A 68 1.49 -12.55 7.09
N ALA A 69 0.96 -11.78 8.04
CA ALA A 69 0.14 -12.30 9.13
C ALA A 69 -1.06 -13.13 8.64
N ASP A 70 -1.77 -12.63 7.63
CA ASP A 70 -2.94 -13.29 7.02
C ASP A 70 -2.58 -14.22 5.84
N GLY A 71 -1.30 -14.31 5.50
CA GLY A 71 -0.81 -14.96 4.28
C GLY A 71 -1.10 -14.14 3.01
N PHE A 72 -0.73 -14.69 1.86
CA PHE A 72 -0.89 -14.00 0.57
C PHE A 72 -2.29 -14.12 -0.05
N GLY A 73 -3.21 -14.86 0.58
CA GLY A 73 -4.57 -15.07 0.07
C GLY A 73 -4.66 -16.12 -1.05
N TRP A 74 -5.85 -16.70 -1.22
CA TRP A 74 -6.07 -17.82 -2.14
C TRP A 74 -5.81 -17.46 -3.61
N ILE A 75 -6.03 -16.20 -3.99
CA ILE A 75 -5.92 -15.76 -5.38
C ILE A 75 -4.46 -15.77 -5.86
N VAL A 76 -3.50 -15.45 -4.99
CA VAL A 76 -2.07 -15.57 -5.27
C VAL A 76 -1.74 -17.01 -5.61
N TRP A 77 -2.15 -17.95 -4.76
CA TRP A 77 -1.91 -19.38 -4.97
C TRP A 77 -2.64 -19.96 -6.18
N ALA A 78 -3.84 -19.48 -6.49
CA ALA A 78 -4.55 -19.88 -7.70
C ALA A 78 -3.77 -19.48 -8.97
N TRP A 79 -3.26 -18.25 -9.02
CA TRP A 79 -2.41 -17.78 -10.14
C TRP A 79 -1.06 -18.48 -10.17
N THR A 80 -0.43 -18.74 -9.01
CA THR A 80 0.80 -19.54 -8.93
C THR A 80 0.60 -20.91 -9.53
N GLY A 81 -0.48 -21.62 -9.17
CA GLY A 81 -0.78 -22.94 -9.72
C GLY A 81 -1.07 -22.92 -11.22
N ALA A 82 -1.76 -21.90 -11.71
CA ALA A 82 -2.00 -21.72 -13.14
C ALA A 82 -0.69 -21.52 -13.92
N VAL A 83 0.24 -20.70 -13.41
CA VAL A 83 1.55 -20.49 -14.02
C VAL A 83 2.39 -21.77 -13.97
N LEU A 84 2.41 -22.48 -12.84
CA LEU A 84 3.13 -23.75 -12.70
C LEU A 84 2.64 -24.79 -13.70
N LEU A 85 1.33 -24.91 -13.90
CA LEU A 85 0.76 -25.82 -14.90
C LEU A 85 1.30 -25.52 -16.31
N VAL A 86 1.30 -24.23 -16.70
CA VAL A 86 1.82 -23.81 -18.02
C VAL A 86 3.32 -24.11 -18.14
N VAL A 87 4.10 -23.89 -17.07
CA VAL A 87 5.54 -24.21 -17.04
C VAL A 87 5.78 -25.72 -17.21
N GLU A 88 5.07 -26.55 -16.46
CA GLU A 88 5.19 -28.01 -16.53
C GLU A 88 4.87 -28.56 -17.93
N GLU A 89 3.79 -28.06 -18.53
CA GLU A 89 3.37 -28.45 -19.88
C GLU A 89 4.36 -27.96 -20.95
N ALA A 90 4.89 -26.74 -20.80
CA ALA A 90 5.91 -26.19 -21.68
C ALA A 90 7.19 -27.05 -21.66
N ILE A 91 7.64 -27.45 -20.47
CA ILE A 91 8.78 -28.35 -20.29
C ILE A 91 8.51 -29.71 -20.95
N ALA A 92 7.33 -30.29 -20.72
CA ALA A 92 6.98 -31.58 -21.30
C ALA A 92 6.86 -31.57 -22.82
N ALA A 93 6.30 -30.51 -23.39
CA ALA A 93 6.23 -30.31 -24.84
C ALA A 93 7.62 -30.24 -25.47
N CYS A 94 8.57 -29.58 -24.80
CA CYS A 94 9.98 -29.55 -25.21
C CYS A 94 10.65 -30.93 -25.07
N ALA A 95 10.48 -31.63 -23.94
CA ALA A 95 11.10 -32.93 -23.67
C ALA A 95 10.63 -34.04 -24.64
N LEU A 96 9.31 -34.16 -24.86
CA LEU A 96 8.72 -35.12 -25.80
C LEU A 96 9.06 -34.78 -27.26
N GLY A 97 9.25 -33.49 -27.54
CA GLY A 97 9.71 -33.00 -28.83
C GLY A 97 11.12 -33.47 -29.18
N SER A 98 12.02 -33.48 -28.20
CA SER A 98 13.42 -33.93 -28.32
C SER A 98 13.54 -35.45 -28.43
N ALA A 99 12.77 -36.21 -27.64
CA ALA A 99 12.80 -37.68 -27.67
C ALA A 99 12.38 -38.26 -29.04
N ARG A 100 11.36 -37.69 -29.69
CA ARG A 100 10.93 -38.10 -31.04
C ARG A 100 11.92 -37.70 -32.14
N SER A 101 12.63 -36.59 -31.97
CA SER A 101 13.70 -36.16 -32.88
C SER A 101 14.84 -37.19 -32.90
N LEU A 102 15.28 -37.63 -31.71
CA LEU A 102 16.31 -38.66 -31.53
C LEU A 102 15.87 -40.04 -32.05
N GLY A 103 14.61 -40.43 -31.85
CA GLY A 103 14.06 -41.68 -32.38
C GLY A 103 13.99 -41.71 -33.93
N SER A 104 13.63 -40.59 -34.55
CA SER A 104 13.58 -40.46 -36.02
C SER A 104 14.96 -40.42 -36.68
N ALA A 105 15.98 -39.89 -35.98
CA ALA A 105 17.37 -39.91 -36.44
C ALA A 105 17.94 -41.34 -36.47
N ARG A 106 17.50 -42.22 -35.57
CA ARG A 106 17.91 -43.64 -35.53
C ARG A 106 17.26 -44.50 -36.62
N SER A 107 16.09 -44.10 -37.14
CA SER A 107 15.39 -44.83 -38.22
C SER A 107 15.67 -44.30 -39.64
N ARG A 108 16.50 -43.26 -39.79
CA ARG A 108 16.83 -42.61 -41.09
C ARG A 108 18.28 -42.81 -41.54
N ARG A 109 18.92 -43.94 -41.23
CA ARG A 109 20.09 -44.40 -42.01
C ARG A 109 19.58 -45.01 -43.33
N GLY A 110 19.33 -44.18 -44.34
CA GLY A 110 19.06 -44.70 -45.69
C GLY A 110 18.07 -43.92 -46.57
N ARG A 111 18.09 -42.58 -46.60
CA ARG A 111 17.63 -41.82 -47.77
C ARG A 111 18.11 -40.37 -47.71
N ALA A 112 18.47 -39.86 -48.89
CA ALA A 112 19.20 -38.63 -49.16
C ALA A 112 18.59 -37.36 -48.55
N ALA A 113 19.47 -36.37 -48.39
CA ALA A 113 19.25 -35.06 -47.79
C ALA A 113 18.04 -34.32 -48.37
N ASP A 114 17.08 -34.03 -47.51
CA ASP A 114 16.16 -32.91 -47.66
C ASP A 114 16.37 -32.03 -46.43
N GLU A 115 17.02 -30.87 -46.62
CA GLU A 115 17.30 -29.92 -45.56
C GLU A 115 16.00 -29.23 -45.13
N GLY A 116 15.37 -29.73 -44.05
CA GLY A 116 14.31 -29.01 -43.36
C GLY A 116 13.79 -29.69 -42.08
N PRO A 117 13.63 -28.98 -40.94
CA PRO A 117 14.43 -27.84 -40.48
C PRO A 117 14.93 -28.02 -39.03
N ARG A 118 16.20 -27.64 -38.78
CA ARG A 118 16.77 -27.41 -37.43
C ARG A 118 15.97 -26.38 -36.60
N ALA A 119 15.04 -25.64 -37.21
CA ALA A 119 14.18 -24.64 -36.56
C ALA A 119 13.04 -25.22 -35.69
N ARG A 120 12.68 -26.51 -35.82
CA ARG A 120 11.54 -27.10 -35.06
C ARG A 120 11.72 -27.13 -33.52
N PRO A 121 12.88 -27.51 -32.95
CA PRO A 121 13.09 -27.40 -31.50
C PRO A 121 13.16 -25.95 -31.03
N PHE A 122 13.76 -25.07 -31.83
CA PHE A 122 13.86 -23.64 -31.53
C PHE A 122 12.48 -22.95 -31.48
N LEU A 123 11.61 -23.21 -32.48
CA LEU A 123 10.22 -22.71 -32.50
C LEU A 123 9.39 -23.23 -31.32
N ARG A 124 9.63 -24.47 -30.87
CA ARG A 124 8.97 -25.03 -29.67
C ARG A 124 9.44 -24.35 -28.40
N LEU A 125 10.73 -24.10 -28.27
CA LEU A 125 11.29 -23.34 -27.15
C LEU A 125 10.72 -21.92 -27.12
N ILE A 126 10.67 -21.23 -28.26
CA ILE A 126 10.04 -19.90 -28.36
C ILE A 126 8.57 -19.96 -27.94
N GLY A 127 7.80 -20.94 -28.44
CA GLY A 127 6.40 -21.10 -28.06
C GLY A 127 6.20 -21.39 -26.56
N ALA A 128 7.07 -22.22 -25.99
CA ALA A 128 7.09 -22.52 -24.55
C ALA A 128 7.40 -21.27 -23.71
N LEU A 129 8.46 -20.53 -24.07
CA LEU A 129 8.82 -19.28 -23.39
C LEU A 129 7.71 -18.23 -23.52
N ALA A 130 7.11 -18.10 -24.71
CA ALA A 130 5.99 -17.20 -24.93
C ALA A 130 4.77 -17.56 -24.06
N ALA A 131 4.43 -18.85 -23.95
CA ALA A 131 3.33 -19.31 -23.10
C ALA A 131 3.58 -19.02 -21.61
N VAL A 132 4.80 -19.27 -21.12
CA VAL A 132 5.18 -18.98 -19.73
C VAL A 132 5.15 -17.47 -19.45
N MET A 133 5.75 -16.66 -20.32
CA MET A 133 5.73 -15.19 -20.20
C MET A 133 4.29 -14.65 -20.18
N PHE A 134 3.43 -15.21 -21.03
CA PHE A 134 2.05 -14.78 -21.12
C PHE A 134 1.21 -15.23 -19.92
N ALA A 135 1.44 -16.42 -19.37
CA ALA A 135 0.83 -16.87 -18.12
C ALA A 135 1.26 -16.01 -16.92
N ALA A 136 2.54 -15.66 -16.85
CA ALA A 136 3.05 -14.74 -15.83
C ALA A 136 2.44 -13.34 -15.97
N GLY A 137 2.30 -12.83 -17.20
CA GLY A 137 1.59 -11.58 -17.47
C GLY A 137 0.11 -11.63 -17.07
N ALA A 138 -0.57 -12.75 -17.35
CA ALA A 138 -1.95 -13.00 -16.91
C ALA A 138 -2.09 -12.93 -15.40
N ALA A 139 -1.18 -13.60 -14.68
CA ALA A 139 -1.12 -13.59 -13.23
C ALA A 139 -0.88 -12.17 -12.71
N GLY A 140 0.05 -11.42 -13.30
CA GLY A 140 0.29 -10.01 -12.93
C GLY A 140 -0.96 -9.14 -13.10
N VAL A 141 -1.64 -9.25 -14.25
CA VAL A 141 -2.90 -8.51 -14.51
C VAL A 141 -4.00 -8.94 -13.55
N GLY A 142 -4.17 -10.24 -13.31
CA GLY A 142 -5.20 -10.79 -12.42
C GLY A 142 -4.96 -10.43 -10.94
N LEU A 143 -3.72 -10.41 -10.49
CA LEU A 143 -3.36 -9.96 -9.15
C LEU A 143 -3.54 -8.45 -9.00
N ASN A 144 -3.13 -7.68 -10.00
CA ASN A 144 -3.35 -6.24 -9.99
C ASN A 144 -4.84 -5.88 -10.05
N ALA A 145 -5.65 -6.64 -10.78
CA ALA A 145 -7.11 -6.51 -10.79
C ALA A 145 -7.73 -6.69 -9.40
N HIS A 146 -7.13 -7.54 -8.56
CA HIS A 146 -7.61 -7.83 -7.22
C HIS A 146 -7.14 -6.81 -6.19
N TYR A 147 -5.83 -6.52 -6.16
CA TYR A 147 -5.23 -5.62 -5.16
C TYR A 147 -5.21 -4.15 -5.56
N ALA A 148 -5.43 -3.84 -6.84
CA ALA A 148 -5.35 -2.50 -7.42
C ALA A 148 -4.02 -1.77 -7.14
N ALA A 149 -2.92 -2.53 -7.01
CA ALA A 149 -1.62 -2.01 -6.56
C ALA A 149 -0.90 -1.12 -7.59
N TYR A 150 -1.27 -1.20 -8.87
CA TYR A 150 -0.65 -0.45 -9.95
C TYR A 150 -1.72 0.14 -10.87
N TYR A 151 -1.76 1.47 -10.95
CA TYR A 151 -2.73 2.18 -11.79
C TYR A 151 -2.28 2.26 -13.26
N THR A 152 -0.98 2.48 -13.49
CA THR A 152 -0.36 2.60 -14.83
C THR A 152 0.70 1.52 -15.04
N LEU A 153 1.04 1.23 -16.31
CA LEU A 153 2.18 0.37 -16.63
C LEU A 153 3.50 0.99 -16.14
N GLY A 154 3.65 2.31 -16.20
CA GLY A 154 4.81 3.00 -15.62
C GLY A 154 4.94 2.72 -14.13
N SER A 155 3.87 2.83 -13.34
CA SER A 155 3.87 2.50 -11.91
C SER A 155 4.23 1.04 -11.64
N ALA A 156 3.77 0.10 -12.48
CA ALA A 156 4.14 -1.32 -12.39
C ALA A 156 5.62 -1.59 -12.71
N LEU A 157 6.24 -0.75 -13.55
CA LEU A 157 7.65 -0.80 -13.88
C LEU A 157 8.52 0.07 -12.95
N GLY A 158 7.92 0.72 -11.95
CA GLY A 158 8.61 1.64 -11.05
C GLY A 158 9.00 2.98 -11.67
N LEU A 159 8.45 3.31 -12.84
CA LEU A 159 8.67 4.55 -13.58
C LEU A 159 7.61 5.60 -13.19
N GLY A 160 7.91 6.89 -13.41
CA GLY A 160 6.90 7.96 -13.39
C GLY A 160 6.64 8.65 -12.05
N LEU A 161 7.29 8.22 -10.96
CA LEU A 161 7.25 8.92 -9.68
C LEU A 161 8.65 9.32 -9.23
N GLU A 162 8.99 10.59 -9.45
CA GLU A 162 10.24 11.20 -9.03
C GLU A 162 9.98 12.07 -7.78
N ALA A 163 10.81 11.86 -6.76
CA ALA A 163 10.84 12.68 -5.55
C ALA A 163 12.22 13.29 -5.40
N GLU A 164 12.26 14.58 -5.07
CA GLU A 164 13.49 15.29 -4.78
C GLU A 164 13.89 15.08 -3.31
N PRO A 165 15.17 14.91 -2.96
CA PRO A 165 15.59 14.91 -1.57
C PRO A 165 15.19 16.22 -0.86
N LEU A 166 14.62 16.14 0.35
CA LEU A 166 14.22 17.34 1.11
C LEU A 166 15.38 18.33 1.28
N ALA A 167 16.61 17.82 1.46
CA ALA A 167 17.82 18.63 1.61
C ALA A 167 18.13 19.53 0.41
N ASP A 168 17.68 19.14 -0.80
CA ASP A 168 17.93 19.87 -2.05
C ASP A 168 16.74 20.79 -2.43
N SER A 169 15.59 20.60 -1.79
CA SER A 169 14.30 21.20 -2.19
C SER A 169 14.17 22.71 -1.99
N GLY A 170 15.04 23.31 -1.16
CA GLY A 170 14.96 24.70 -0.72
C GLY A 170 13.77 25.02 0.20
N LEU A 171 13.06 24.00 0.72
CA LEU A 171 11.96 24.19 1.66
C LEU A 171 12.48 24.77 2.99
N ASP A 172 12.01 25.95 3.38
CA ASP A 172 12.38 26.57 4.64
C ASP A 172 11.42 26.12 5.76
N PRO A 173 11.86 25.33 6.76
CA PRO A 173 11.03 24.93 7.89
C PRO A 173 10.64 26.12 8.79
N SER A 174 11.40 27.21 8.73
CA SER A 174 11.18 28.43 9.51
C SER A 174 10.29 29.44 8.80
N ALA A 175 9.95 29.23 7.52
CA ALA A 175 9.07 30.12 6.77
C ALA A 175 7.80 30.37 7.56
N SER A 176 7.72 31.61 8.05
CA SER A 176 6.68 32.20 8.89
C SER A 176 6.66 33.68 8.54
N GLY A 177 6.47 33.98 7.25
CA GLY A 177 6.44 35.34 6.75
C GLY A 177 5.06 35.92 6.92
N THR A 178 4.66 36.31 8.13
CA THR A 178 3.41 37.04 8.31
C THR A 178 3.36 38.29 7.42
N PRO A 179 2.22 38.55 6.80
CA PRO A 179 1.36 39.58 7.33
C PRO A 179 -0.01 39.00 7.64
N ILE A 180 -0.19 38.55 8.89
CA ILE A 180 -1.50 38.58 9.53
C ILE A 180 -1.93 40.05 9.45
N THR A 181 -3.18 40.30 9.03
CA THR A 181 -3.72 41.66 8.91
C THR A 181 -3.49 42.46 10.21
N PRO A 182 -3.38 43.80 10.16
CA PRO A 182 -2.99 44.62 11.31
C PRO A 182 -3.84 44.44 12.58
N ASP A 183 -5.05 43.86 12.47
CA ASP A 183 -5.98 43.68 13.60
C ASP A 183 -5.84 42.34 14.35
N SER A 184 -5.14 41.33 13.81
CA SER A 184 -5.07 39.99 14.44
C SER A 184 -3.77 39.73 15.20
N ALA A 185 -2.88 40.72 15.30
CA ALA A 185 -1.64 40.63 16.08
C ALA A 185 -1.81 40.76 17.60
N ALA A 186 -3.05 40.95 18.09
CA ALA A 186 -3.32 41.22 19.51
C ALA A 186 -3.99 40.07 20.28
N GLU A 187 -4.45 38.99 19.63
CA GLU A 187 -5.16 37.91 20.32
C GLU A 187 -4.66 36.53 19.87
N GLY A 188 -4.30 35.69 20.85
CA GLY A 188 -3.86 34.32 20.63
C GLY A 188 -4.94 33.46 19.95
N THR A 189 -4.48 32.43 19.23
CA THR A 189 -5.30 31.33 18.71
C THR A 189 -6.62 31.77 18.09
N SER A 190 -6.55 32.40 16.91
CA SER A 190 -7.74 32.45 16.07
C SER A 190 -8.18 31.03 15.73
N ASN A 191 -9.44 30.72 16.07
CA ASN A 191 -10.11 29.48 15.67
C ASN A 191 -10.66 29.57 14.24
N ALA A 192 -10.39 30.67 13.51
CA ALA A 192 -10.86 30.81 12.14
C ALA A 192 -10.11 29.84 11.20
N PRO A 193 -10.78 29.34 10.16
CA PRO A 193 -10.14 28.52 9.14
C PRO A 193 -9.02 29.25 8.43
N LEU A 194 -7.91 28.55 8.15
CA LEU A 194 -6.74 29.13 7.51
C LEU A 194 -7.06 29.74 6.13
N GLU A 195 -8.00 29.16 5.38
CA GLU A 195 -8.46 29.70 4.10
C GLU A 195 -9.10 31.10 4.20
N THR A 196 -9.54 31.51 5.39
CA THR A 196 -10.12 32.84 5.63
C THR A 196 -9.07 33.88 6.06
N GLU A 197 -7.92 33.42 6.55
CA GLU A 197 -6.88 34.29 7.12
C GLU A 197 -5.66 34.45 6.20
N TRP A 198 -5.44 33.47 5.30
CA TRP A 198 -4.30 33.45 4.42
C TRP A 198 -4.69 33.74 2.97
N THR A 199 -3.91 34.58 2.30
CA THR A 199 -4.09 34.94 0.89
C THR A 199 -2.94 34.39 0.06
N ALA A 200 -3.25 33.61 -0.98
CA ALA A 200 -2.25 33.09 -1.90
C ALA A 200 -1.56 34.21 -2.69
N PRO A 201 -0.22 34.23 -2.79
CA PRO A 201 0.49 35.16 -3.66
C PRO A 201 0.42 34.72 -5.13
N ASP A 202 0.55 35.68 -6.06
CA ASP A 202 0.57 35.40 -7.51
C ASP A 202 1.73 34.47 -7.94
N SER A 203 2.80 34.41 -7.14
CA SER A 203 3.97 33.56 -7.39
C SER A 203 3.77 32.10 -6.97
N MET A 204 2.63 31.76 -6.35
CA MET A 204 2.39 30.41 -5.87
C MET A 204 2.33 29.39 -7.02
N PRO A 205 3.06 28.26 -6.93
CA PRO A 205 2.94 27.18 -7.89
C PRO A 205 1.52 26.62 -7.97
N ALA A 206 1.11 26.11 -9.13
CA ALA A 206 -0.22 25.51 -9.29
C ALA A 206 -0.36 24.11 -8.64
N SER A 207 0.74 23.44 -8.32
CA SER A 207 0.77 22.08 -7.78
C SER A 207 1.83 21.92 -6.71
N GLY A 208 1.61 21.00 -5.77
CA GLY A 208 2.57 20.66 -4.73
C GLY A 208 3.79 19.90 -5.25
N LYS A 209 4.79 19.75 -4.39
CA LYS A 209 6.01 18.96 -4.65
C LYS A 209 5.98 17.61 -3.93
N LEU A 210 6.71 16.66 -4.48
CA LEU A 210 6.97 15.37 -3.86
C LEU A 210 8.43 15.30 -3.44
N LEU A 211 8.67 15.11 -2.14
CA LEU A 211 10.00 15.02 -1.57
C LEU A 211 10.24 13.66 -0.90
N THR A 212 11.49 13.34 -0.65
CA THR A 212 11.91 12.17 0.13
C THR A 212 12.93 12.58 1.19
N ALA A 213 12.88 11.96 2.37
CA ALA A 213 13.85 12.20 3.42
C ALA A 213 13.99 11.00 4.37
N PRO A 214 15.19 10.75 4.91
CA PRO A 214 15.32 9.87 6.06
C PRO A 214 14.68 10.52 7.29
N VAL A 215 13.79 9.80 7.96
CA VAL A 215 13.27 10.17 9.27
C VAL A 215 13.82 9.15 10.28
N PRO A 216 14.91 9.47 11.00
CA PRO A 216 15.61 8.51 11.82
C PRO A 216 14.78 8.09 13.03
N ALA A 217 14.80 6.80 13.36
CA ALA A 217 14.35 6.32 14.66
C ALA A 217 15.43 6.51 15.71
N SER A 218 15.03 6.88 16.92
CA SER A 218 15.93 7.01 18.07
C SER A 218 16.46 5.66 18.56
N ASP A 219 15.74 4.58 18.28
CA ASP A 219 16.18 3.20 18.54
C ASP A 219 16.96 2.64 17.33
N PRO A 220 18.24 2.26 17.48
CA PRO A 220 19.05 1.72 16.38
C PRO A 220 18.62 0.32 15.90
N VAL A 221 17.77 -0.39 16.65
CA VAL A 221 17.20 -1.68 16.24
C VAL A 221 16.20 -1.48 15.10
N PHE A 222 15.36 -0.44 15.19
CA PHE A 222 14.38 -0.14 14.17
C PHE A 222 14.98 0.78 13.09
N ARG A 223 14.91 0.35 11.83
CA ARG A 223 15.45 1.09 10.68
C ARG A 223 14.33 1.35 9.67
N PRO A 224 13.59 2.45 9.80
CA PRO A 224 12.57 2.80 8.82
C PRO A 224 13.23 3.11 7.47
N ARG A 225 12.54 2.76 6.37
CA ARG A 225 12.89 3.25 5.03
C ARG A 225 12.56 4.74 4.93
N ASP A 226 13.16 5.41 3.94
CA ASP A 226 12.94 6.83 3.69
C ASP A 226 11.45 7.18 3.58
N ALA A 227 11.08 8.27 4.25
CA ALA A 227 9.75 8.83 4.20
C ALA A 227 9.52 9.58 2.89
N TRP A 228 8.28 9.61 2.44
CA TRP A 228 7.84 10.36 1.27
C TRP A 228 6.92 11.49 1.71
N ILE A 229 7.08 12.67 1.12
CA ILE A 229 6.47 13.90 1.62
C ILE A 229 5.74 14.62 0.49
N TYR A 230 4.45 14.84 0.66
CA TYR A 230 3.70 15.79 -0.16
C TYR A 230 3.76 17.17 0.48
N VAL A 231 4.26 18.15 -0.27
CA VAL A 231 4.29 19.56 0.13
C VAL A 231 3.31 20.34 -0.76
N PRO A 232 2.23 20.90 -0.21
CA PRO A 232 1.22 21.62 -0.99
C PRO A 232 1.75 22.95 -1.55
N PRO A 233 1.09 23.51 -2.59
CA PRO A 233 1.41 24.82 -3.15
C PRO A 233 1.70 25.93 -2.13
N ALA A 234 0.85 26.06 -1.11
CA ALA A 234 0.97 27.10 -0.09
C ALA A 234 2.24 27.01 0.77
N ALA A 235 2.90 25.85 0.83
CA ALA A 235 4.18 25.69 1.52
C ALA A 235 5.40 25.99 0.64
N LEU A 236 5.19 26.29 -0.65
CA LEU A 236 6.26 26.51 -1.63
C LEU A 236 6.49 27.99 -1.95
N VAL A 237 6.00 28.88 -1.09
CA VAL A 237 6.12 30.34 -1.23
C VAL A 237 6.89 30.91 -0.03
N ASP A 238 7.54 32.06 -0.22
CA ASP A 238 8.38 32.69 0.82
C ASP A 238 7.59 33.00 2.11
N ALA A 239 6.33 33.42 1.97
CA ALA A 239 5.40 33.72 3.06
C ALA A 239 4.43 32.56 3.34
N ALA A 240 4.96 31.33 3.39
CA ALA A 240 4.16 30.14 3.67
C ALA A 240 3.50 30.21 5.06
N PRO A 241 2.22 29.83 5.20
CA PRO A 241 1.60 29.65 6.50
C PRO A 241 2.11 28.36 7.15
N LYS A 242 2.00 28.26 8.48
CA LYS A 242 2.23 26.98 9.16
C LYS A 242 1.05 26.05 8.89
N LEU A 243 1.32 24.96 8.18
CA LEU A 243 0.26 24.06 7.71
C LEU A 243 0.01 22.90 8.69
N PRO A 244 -1.19 22.31 8.67
CA PRO A 244 -1.45 21.06 9.37
C PRO A 244 -0.55 19.91 8.89
N LEU A 245 -0.36 18.91 9.74
CA LEU A 245 0.39 17.70 9.45
C LEU A 245 -0.56 16.50 9.33
N LEU A 246 -0.39 15.69 8.28
CA LEU A 246 -0.97 14.37 8.18
C LEU A 246 0.16 13.33 8.08
N VAL A 247 0.32 12.50 9.10
CA VAL A 247 1.22 11.34 9.05
C VAL A 247 0.48 10.15 8.47
N LEU A 248 1.01 9.52 7.42
CA LEU A 248 0.40 8.33 6.81
C LEU A 248 1.33 7.12 6.83
N MET A 249 0.72 5.94 6.89
CA MET A 249 1.43 4.66 6.93
C MET A 249 0.82 3.66 5.95
N ALA A 250 1.66 2.93 5.23
CA ALA A 250 1.23 1.83 4.37
C ALA A 250 0.93 0.56 5.19
N GLY A 251 0.32 -0.43 4.55
CA GLY A 251 0.05 -1.74 5.13
C GLY A 251 1.21 -2.73 4.94
N GLN A 252 1.01 -3.96 5.43
CA GLN A 252 1.89 -5.09 5.17
C GLN A 252 1.22 -6.04 4.15
N PRO A 253 1.89 -6.44 3.06
CA PRO A 253 3.19 -5.95 2.61
C PRO A 253 3.11 -4.53 2.03
N GLY A 254 4.14 -3.71 2.24
CA GLY A 254 4.11 -2.36 1.66
C GLY A 254 5.32 -1.46 1.93
N GLU A 255 5.22 -0.24 1.41
CA GLU A 255 6.22 0.82 1.53
C GLU A 255 5.61 2.21 1.39
N PRO A 256 6.25 3.28 1.93
CA PRO A 256 5.71 4.64 1.88
C PRO A 256 5.32 5.12 0.48
N LYS A 257 6.13 4.81 -0.54
CA LYS A 257 5.91 5.22 -1.94
C LYS A 257 4.54 4.80 -2.49
N GLN A 258 3.93 3.73 -1.96
CA GLN A 258 2.67 3.20 -2.49
C GLN A 258 1.47 4.13 -2.27
N TRP A 259 1.49 4.99 -1.26
CA TRP A 259 0.47 6.03 -1.12
C TRP A 259 0.42 6.97 -2.33
N PHE A 260 1.56 7.19 -3.00
CA PHE A 260 1.65 8.04 -4.18
C PHE A 260 1.35 7.28 -5.47
N THR A 261 1.86 6.04 -5.63
CA THR A 261 1.63 5.27 -6.86
C THR A 261 0.24 4.65 -6.92
N ALA A 262 -0.15 3.92 -5.88
CA ALA A 262 -1.43 3.20 -5.83
C ALA A 262 -2.53 4.05 -5.18
N GLY A 263 -2.17 4.80 -4.13
CA GLY A 263 -3.09 5.69 -3.42
C GLY A 263 -3.39 6.99 -4.14
N ARG A 264 -2.60 7.34 -5.17
CA ARG A 264 -2.74 8.58 -5.97
C ARG A 264 -2.78 9.85 -5.10
N LEU A 265 -2.01 9.82 -4.01
CA LEU A 265 -2.07 10.85 -2.98
C LEU A 265 -1.74 12.24 -3.52
N LYS A 266 -0.73 12.37 -4.38
CA LYS A 266 -0.35 13.66 -4.96
C LYS A 266 -1.50 14.25 -5.77
N GLU A 267 -2.14 13.47 -6.62
CA GLU A 267 -3.25 13.98 -7.44
C GLU A 267 -4.45 14.38 -6.60
N SER A 268 -4.79 13.59 -5.58
CA SER A 268 -5.88 13.92 -4.65
C SER A 268 -5.58 15.19 -3.85
N MET A 269 -4.35 15.35 -3.35
CA MET A 269 -3.95 16.52 -2.57
C MET A 269 -3.79 17.77 -3.44
N ASP A 270 -3.28 17.65 -4.67
CA ASP A 270 -3.23 18.78 -5.61
C ASP A 270 -4.63 19.24 -6.02
N ALA A 271 -5.56 18.31 -6.25
CA ALA A 271 -6.94 18.65 -6.56
C ALA A 271 -7.62 19.37 -5.37
N TRP A 272 -7.39 18.88 -4.15
CA TRP A 272 -7.83 19.54 -2.92
C TRP A 272 -7.23 20.95 -2.81
N ALA A 273 -5.90 21.07 -2.86
CA ALA A 273 -5.21 22.35 -2.76
C ALA A 273 -5.73 23.34 -3.80
N GLY A 274 -5.91 22.92 -5.06
CA GLY A 274 -6.45 23.78 -6.11
C GLY A 274 -7.86 24.33 -5.82
N ALA A 275 -8.68 23.60 -5.06
CA ALA A 275 -10.00 24.06 -4.62
C ALA A 275 -9.96 24.95 -3.36
N HIS A 276 -8.84 24.96 -2.63
CA HIS A 276 -8.68 25.60 -1.32
C HIS A 276 -7.49 26.57 -1.29
N ALA A 277 -7.37 27.43 -2.31
CA ALA A 277 -6.33 28.46 -2.43
C ALA A 277 -4.87 27.95 -2.38
N GLY A 278 -4.63 26.66 -2.64
CA GLY A 278 -3.31 26.04 -2.52
C GLY A 278 -3.02 25.43 -1.14
N LEU A 279 -3.98 25.49 -0.21
CA LEU A 279 -3.87 24.94 1.14
C LEU A 279 -4.22 23.44 1.16
N ALA A 280 -3.38 22.66 1.81
CA ALA A 280 -3.61 21.27 2.18
C ALA A 280 -2.74 20.94 3.40
N PRO A 281 -2.94 19.80 4.09
CA PRO A 281 -1.94 19.35 5.05
C PRO A 281 -0.62 19.00 4.33
N ILE A 282 0.50 19.21 5.00
CA ILE A 282 1.74 18.54 4.62
C ILE A 282 1.56 17.06 4.96
N VAL A 283 1.76 16.18 3.99
CA VAL A 283 1.58 14.74 4.20
C VAL A 283 2.93 14.08 4.31
N LEU A 284 3.24 13.53 5.48
CA LEU A 284 4.46 12.79 5.78
C LEU A 284 4.14 11.30 5.83
N VAL A 285 4.50 10.58 4.77
CA VAL A 285 4.29 9.13 4.68
C VAL A 285 5.52 8.41 5.24
N VAL A 286 5.38 7.77 6.39
CA VAL A 286 6.48 7.11 7.12
C VAL A 286 6.38 5.60 7.01
N ASP A 287 7.49 4.91 7.31
CA ASP A 287 7.57 3.45 7.29
C ASP A 287 7.43 2.87 8.70
N PRO A 288 6.30 2.24 9.06
CA PRO A 288 6.16 1.57 10.35
C PRO A 288 6.74 0.14 10.35
N LEU A 289 7.24 -0.36 9.21
CA LEU A 289 7.63 -1.76 9.05
C LEU A 289 9.15 -1.98 9.07
N GLY A 290 9.92 -1.05 8.50
CA GLY A 290 11.37 -1.20 8.28
C GLY A 290 11.75 -2.11 7.10
N SER A 291 10.82 -2.91 6.59
CA SER A 291 10.95 -3.63 5.31
C SER A 291 9.58 -3.96 4.73
N ALA A 292 9.53 -4.40 3.47
CA ALA A 292 8.26 -4.70 2.80
C ALA A 292 7.46 -5.84 3.44
N LEU A 293 8.12 -6.76 4.16
CA LEU A 293 7.50 -7.96 4.74
C LEU A 293 7.61 -8.02 6.27
N ALA A 294 8.27 -7.07 6.92
CA ALA A 294 8.33 -7.05 8.39
C ALA A 294 6.98 -6.63 9.00
N ASN A 295 6.74 -7.03 10.25
CA ASN A 295 5.61 -6.58 11.06
C ASN A 295 6.04 -6.44 12.52
N PRO A 296 6.61 -5.29 12.90
CA PRO A 296 7.01 -5.02 14.28
C PRO A 296 5.82 -4.62 15.19
N LEU A 297 4.58 -4.87 14.75
CA LEU A 297 3.33 -4.68 15.49
C LEU A 297 3.07 -3.25 15.98
N CYS A 298 3.74 -2.24 15.39
CA CYS A 298 3.64 -0.83 15.78
C CYS A 298 3.71 -0.65 17.30
N SER A 299 4.70 -1.32 17.89
CA SER A 299 4.87 -1.43 19.34
C SER A 299 6.34 -1.20 19.71
N ASP A 300 6.59 -0.89 20.98
CA ASP A 300 7.93 -0.92 21.55
C ASP A 300 8.19 -2.31 22.12
N ALA A 301 8.60 -3.23 21.24
CA ALA A 301 8.71 -4.65 21.57
C ALA A 301 9.98 -5.28 20.97
N VAL A 302 9.91 -6.57 20.62
CA VAL A 302 11.10 -7.38 20.24
C VAL A 302 11.83 -6.81 19.01
N ASP A 303 11.09 -6.26 18.05
CA ASP A 303 11.63 -5.79 16.76
C ASP A 303 11.98 -4.28 16.74
N GLY A 304 12.09 -3.67 17.92
CA GLY A 304 12.46 -2.28 18.11
C GLY A 304 11.31 -1.37 18.56
N ARG A 305 11.63 -0.09 18.76
CA ARG A 305 10.74 0.91 19.36
C ARG A 305 9.92 1.69 18.33
N VAL A 306 9.01 0.99 17.66
CA VAL A 306 8.20 1.57 16.58
C VAL A 306 7.12 2.51 17.11
N ALA A 307 6.52 2.23 18.27
CA ALA A 307 5.57 3.15 18.87
C ALA A 307 6.26 4.48 19.24
N THR A 308 7.47 4.42 19.82
CA THR A 308 8.30 5.62 20.06
C THR A 308 8.63 6.37 18.77
N TYR A 309 8.99 5.65 17.69
CA TYR A 309 9.27 6.27 16.39
C TYR A 309 8.07 7.10 15.90
N ILE A 310 6.88 6.51 15.87
CA ILE A 310 5.68 7.17 15.36
C ILE A 310 5.16 8.27 16.31
N GLU A 311 5.21 8.05 17.63
CA GLU A 311 4.60 8.96 18.60
C GLU A 311 5.54 10.08 19.08
N LYS A 312 6.86 9.98 18.80
CA LYS A 312 7.85 10.96 19.28
C LYS A 312 8.82 11.40 18.19
N ASP A 313 9.50 10.47 17.55
CA ASP A 313 10.59 10.81 16.63
C ASP A 313 10.05 11.49 15.36
N VAL A 314 8.98 10.95 14.77
CA VAL A 314 8.29 11.52 13.60
C VAL A 314 7.73 12.92 13.88
N PRO A 315 6.91 13.14 14.93
CA PRO A 315 6.51 14.45 15.44
C PRO A 315 7.65 15.48 15.55
N ALA A 316 8.71 15.11 16.27
CA ALA A 316 9.82 16.01 16.54
C ALA A 316 10.58 16.35 15.25
N TRP A 317 10.78 15.36 14.38
CA TRP A 317 11.42 15.56 13.09
C TRP A 317 10.58 16.47 12.18
N ALA A 318 9.26 16.25 12.09
CA ALA A 318 8.38 17.06 11.26
C ALA A 318 8.38 18.53 11.69
N ALA A 319 8.27 18.80 12.99
CA ALA A 319 8.32 20.16 13.54
C ALA A 319 9.66 20.87 13.28
N ALA A 320 10.76 20.13 13.17
CA ALA A 320 12.09 20.69 12.94
C ALA A 320 12.41 20.91 11.44
N HIS A 321 11.81 20.15 10.54
CA HIS A 321 12.21 20.10 9.12
C HIS A 321 11.12 20.52 8.14
N LEU A 322 9.88 20.73 8.60
CA LEU A 322 8.75 21.11 7.75
C LEU A 322 8.05 22.35 8.31
N PRO A 323 7.43 23.20 7.48
CA PRO A 323 6.67 24.36 7.92
C PRO A 323 5.27 23.95 8.45
N VAL A 324 5.25 23.06 9.44
CA VAL A 324 4.03 22.56 10.09
C VAL A 324 3.65 23.42 11.30
N SER A 325 2.35 23.46 11.61
CA SER A 325 1.85 24.06 12.85
C SER A 325 2.41 23.36 14.09
N GLY A 326 2.75 24.11 15.13
CA GLY A 326 3.08 23.54 16.45
C GLY A 326 1.85 23.09 17.25
N ASP A 327 0.64 23.38 16.77
CA ASP A 327 -0.60 22.97 17.42
C ASP A 327 -1.00 21.55 17.00
N HIS A 328 -0.91 20.61 17.94
CA HIS A 328 -1.28 19.20 17.76
C HIS A 328 -2.78 19.00 17.46
N ALA A 329 -3.65 20.00 17.68
CA ALA A 329 -5.02 19.92 17.20
C ALA A 329 -5.11 19.91 15.67
N ARG A 330 -4.09 20.44 15.00
CA ARG A 330 -3.93 20.44 13.53
C ARG A 330 -3.07 19.28 13.04
N TRP A 331 -2.94 18.21 13.84
CA TRP A 331 -2.17 17.04 13.47
C TRP A 331 -3.08 15.81 13.37
N ALA A 332 -2.89 15.07 12.28
CA ALA A 332 -3.61 13.85 12.00
C ALA A 332 -2.65 12.69 11.73
N ILE A 333 -3.12 11.48 12.01
CA ILE A 333 -2.45 10.23 11.67
C ILE A 333 -3.39 9.30 10.93
N GLY A 334 -2.90 8.56 9.94
CA GLY A 334 -3.72 7.59 9.24
C GLY A 334 -2.91 6.48 8.59
N GLY A 335 -3.63 5.50 8.08
CA GLY A 335 -3.01 4.37 7.42
C GLY A 335 -4.02 3.35 6.95
N LEU A 336 -3.51 2.38 6.19
CA LEU A 336 -4.29 1.28 5.65
C LEU A 336 -3.79 -0.07 6.16
N SER A 337 -4.68 -1.05 6.31
CA SER A 337 -4.33 -2.41 6.77
C SER A 337 -3.52 -2.36 8.06
N ASN A 338 -2.32 -2.95 8.11
CA ASN A 338 -1.39 -2.84 9.23
C ASN A 338 -1.10 -1.38 9.67
N GLY A 339 -0.99 -0.43 8.73
CA GLY A 339 -0.86 1.00 9.04
C GLY A 339 -2.13 1.61 9.66
N GLY A 340 -3.31 1.09 9.29
CA GLY A 340 -4.58 1.43 9.93
C GLY A 340 -4.67 0.87 11.36
N THR A 341 -4.18 -0.34 11.59
CA THR A 341 -3.99 -0.90 12.93
C THR A 341 -3.07 -0.02 13.76
N CYS A 342 -1.88 0.32 13.22
CA CYS A 342 -0.92 1.21 13.87
C CYS A 342 -1.51 2.58 14.22
N THR A 343 -2.31 3.16 13.32
CA THR A 343 -3.08 4.40 13.56
C THR A 343 -3.96 4.28 14.81
N LEU A 344 -4.73 3.20 14.93
CA LEU A 344 -5.59 2.97 16.09
C LEU A 344 -4.79 2.68 17.36
N GLN A 345 -3.65 2.01 17.26
CA GLN A 345 -2.76 1.75 18.39
C GLN A 345 -2.20 3.06 18.96
N VAL A 346 -1.74 3.97 18.11
CA VAL A 346 -1.26 5.32 18.51
C VAL A 346 -2.36 6.11 19.20
N VAL A 347 -3.56 6.12 18.63
CA VAL A 347 -4.72 6.81 19.23
C VAL A 347 -5.10 6.19 20.57
N ALA A 348 -5.14 4.87 20.67
CA ALA A 348 -5.53 4.17 21.88
C ALA A 348 -4.51 4.31 23.03
N ARG A 349 -3.22 4.46 22.73
CA ARG A 349 -2.19 4.69 23.76
C ARG A 349 -2.18 6.13 24.29
N SER A 350 -2.82 7.07 23.60
CA SER A 350 -2.64 8.51 23.85
C SER A 350 -3.84 9.21 24.52
N SER A 351 -4.57 8.51 25.40
CA SER A 351 -5.79 9.03 26.05
C SER A 351 -5.60 10.33 26.86
N GLU A 352 -4.43 10.53 27.48
CA GLU A 352 -4.15 11.71 28.34
C GLU A 352 -3.52 12.88 27.57
N SER A 353 -2.66 12.58 26.59
CA SER A 353 -1.88 13.58 25.85
C SER A 353 -1.77 13.18 24.37
N PRO A 354 -2.85 13.33 23.58
CA PRO A 354 -2.84 12.95 22.17
C PRO A 354 -1.90 13.84 21.36
N VAL A 355 -0.94 13.22 20.69
CA VAL A 355 -0.08 13.88 19.69
C VAL A 355 -0.86 14.16 18.40
N TYR A 356 -1.78 13.26 18.05
CA TYR A 356 -2.67 13.39 16.91
C TYR A 356 -4.11 13.45 17.41
N ARG A 357 -4.83 14.53 17.11
CA ARG A 357 -6.24 14.69 17.52
C ARG A 357 -7.24 14.24 16.44
N SER A 358 -6.76 13.99 15.24
CA SER A 358 -7.57 13.47 14.12
C SER A 358 -6.96 12.18 13.59
N PHE A 359 -7.77 11.20 13.19
CA PHE A 359 -7.24 9.97 12.59
C PHE A 359 -8.07 9.40 11.44
N LEU A 360 -7.39 8.75 10.48
CA LEU A 360 -8.01 8.05 9.36
C LEU A 360 -7.52 6.58 9.33
N SER A 361 -8.33 5.64 9.83
CA SER A 361 -7.99 4.21 9.84
C SER A 361 -8.73 3.48 8.73
N MET A 362 -8.00 2.87 7.79
CA MET A 362 -8.59 2.17 6.65
C MET A 362 -8.29 0.67 6.71
N SER A 363 -9.33 -0.16 6.74
CA SER A 363 -9.23 -1.63 6.81
C SER A 363 -8.28 -2.13 7.91
N SER A 364 -8.35 -1.56 9.13
CA SER A 364 -7.52 -2.00 10.26
C SER A 364 -7.85 -3.41 10.73
N GLU A 365 -6.84 -4.14 11.19
CA GLU A 365 -7.01 -5.43 11.87
C GLU A 365 -7.75 -5.22 13.18
N LEU A 366 -8.55 -6.22 13.61
CA LEU A 366 -9.27 -6.17 14.89
C LEU A 366 -8.32 -6.05 16.09
N HIS A 367 -7.15 -6.67 15.98
CA HIS A 367 -6.08 -6.69 16.96
C HIS A 367 -4.73 -6.64 16.23
N PRO A 368 -3.64 -6.15 16.85
CA PRO A 368 -2.30 -6.35 16.30
C PRO A 368 -2.01 -7.87 16.17
N SER A 369 -1.52 -8.30 15.01
CA SER A 369 -1.49 -9.72 14.65
C SER A 369 -0.22 -10.15 13.91
N LEU A 370 0.34 -11.30 14.30
CA LEU A 370 1.28 -12.10 13.50
C LEU A 370 0.59 -13.36 12.92
N GLY A 371 -0.73 -13.35 12.84
CA GLY A 371 -1.59 -14.42 12.31
C GLY A 371 -2.33 -15.25 13.36
N SER A 372 -1.96 -15.13 14.65
CA SER A 372 -2.79 -15.59 15.79
C SER A 372 -2.39 -14.84 17.06
N VAL A 373 -3.30 -14.73 18.03
CA VAL A 373 -3.02 -14.05 19.32
C VAL A 373 -1.87 -14.71 20.07
N GLU A 374 -1.82 -16.04 20.10
CA GLU A 374 -0.78 -16.80 20.79
C GLU A 374 0.59 -16.51 20.19
N ARG A 375 0.69 -16.52 18.85
CA ARG A 375 1.93 -16.21 18.14
C ARG A 375 2.33 -14.75 18.36
N THR A 376 1.39 -13.82 18.25
CA THR A 376 1.66 -12.39 18.48
C THR A 376 2.24 -12.16 19.87
N ILE A 377 1.67 -12.78 20.91
CA ILE A 377 2.17 -12.64 22.28
C ILE A 377 3.55 -13.29 22.41
N ALA A 378 3.71 -14.53 21.94
CA ALA A 378 4.95 -15.29 22.12
C ALA A 378 6.14 -14.68 21.35
N GLU A 379 5.96 -14.36 20.07
CA GLU A 379 7.02 -13.85 19.19
C GLU A 379 7.15 -12.33 19.28
N GLY A 380 6.03 -11.60 19.21
CA GLY A 380 6.03 -10.13 19.14
C GLY A 380 6.25 -9.45 20.48
N PHE A 381 5.68 -10.00 21.55
CA PHE A 381 5.74 -9.41 22.90
C PHE A 381 6.54 -10.27 23.90
N GLY A 382 7.35 -11.23 23.42
CA GLY A 382 8.22 -12.05 24.26
C GLY A 382 7.47 -12.90 25.30
N GLY A 383 6.22 -13.26 25.03
CA GLY A 383 5.34 -13.99 25.94
C GLY A 383 4.52 -13.10 26.89
N ASP A 384 4.69 -11.77 26.86
CA ASP A 384 4.00 -10.85 27.76
C ASP A 384 2.61 -10.46 27.22
N ARG A 385 1.57 -11.04 27.81
CA ARG A 385 0.17 -10.71 27.49
C ARG A 385 -0.21 -9.28 27.90
N ALA A 386 0.33 -8.75 28.99
CA ALA A 386 0.02 -7.39 29.42
C ALA A 386 0.61 -6.37 28.45
N ALA A 387 1.82 -6.62 27.94
CA ALA A 387 2.43 -5.80 26.89
C ALA A 387 1.61 -5.84 25.59
N TYR A 388 1.12 -7.01 25.19
CA TYR A 388 0.19 -7.14 24.06
C TYR A 388 -1.10 -6.32 24.27
N GLU A 389 -1.76 -6.46 25.43
CA GLU A 389 -2.98 -5.69 25.74
C GLU A 389 -2.75 -4.18 25.84
N ALA A 390 -1.54 -3.76 26.24
CA ALA A 390 -1.13 -2.35 26.23
C ALA A 390 -0.92 -1.78 24.81
N ASN A 391 -0.98 -2.64 23.80
CA ASN A 391 -0.88 -2.29 22.38
C ASN A 391 -2.13 -2.69 21.58
N ASP A 392 -3.16 -3.27 22.22
CA ASP A 392 -4.40 -3.67 21.57
C ASP A 392 -5.47 -2.55 21.68
N PRO A 393 -5.95 -1.97 20.56
CA PRO A 393 -6.92 -0.89 20.62
C PRO A 393 -8.22 -1.28 21.33
N LEU A 394 -8.72 -2.51 21.17
CA LEU A 394 -9.93 -2.95 21.86
C LEU A 394 -9.75 -3.02 23.39
N ALA A 395 -8.64 -3.61 23.85
CA ALA A 395 -8.30 -3.63 25.27
C ALA A 395 -8.19 -2.21 25.85
N LEU A 396 -7.49 -1.30 25.16
CA LEU A 396 -7.28 0.08 25.61
C LEU A 396 -8.57 0.91 25.59
N PHE A 397 -9.41 0.81 24.56
CA PHE A 397 -10.70 1.49 24.50
C PHE A 397 -11.67 1.02 25.59
N SER A 398 -11.57 -0.23 26.04
CA SER A 398 -12.40 -0.72 27.15
C SER A 398 -12.02 -0.10 28.50
N LYS A 399 -10.75 0.27 28.69
CA LYS A 399 -10.17 0.73 29.96
C LYS A 399 -10.09 2.27 30.06
N ASN A 400 -9.94 2.97 28.93
CA ASN A 400 -9.67 4.40 28.88
C ASN A 400 -10.87 5.23 28.42
N ARG A 401 -10.79 6.55 28.59
CA ARG A 401 -11.71 7.52 27.99
C ARG A 401 -10.92 8.60 27.25
N TYR A 402 -11.48 9.08 26.15
CA TYR A 402 -10.83 10.01 25.23
C TYR A 402 -11.70 11.25 25.06
N SER A 403 -11.07 12.40 24.87
CA SER A 403 -11.76 13.69 24.69
C SER A 403 -11.03 14.53 23.64
N GLY A 404 -11.80 15.14 22.74
CA GLY A 404 -11.24 15.96 21.66
C GLY A 404 -10.36 15.19 20.69
N VAL A 405 -10.65 13.90 20.49
CA VAL A 405 -10.02 13.02 19.48
C VAL A 405 -11.13 12.44 18.60
N ALA A 406 -10.91 12.47 17.29
CA ALA A 406 -11.90 11.96 16.35
C ALA A 406 -11.28 11.35 15.12
N GLY A 407 -12.06 10.56 14.41
CA GLY A 407 -11.56 9.95 13.20
C GLY A 407 -12.61 9.24 12.37
N ILE A 408 -12.13 8.75 11.25
CA ILE A 408 -12.91 7.95 10.32
C ILE A 408 -12.30 6.56 10.28
N LEU A 409 -13.11 5.55 10.57
CA LEU A 409 -12.80 4.17 10.26
C LEU A 409 -13.44 3.82 8.93
N SER A 410 -12.65 3.27 8.02
CA SER A 410 -13.06 2.98 6.64
C SER A 410 -12.82 1.53 6.29
N VAL A 411 -13.70 0.93 5.50
CA VAL A 411 -13.48 -0.45 5.03
C VAL A 411 -14.20 -0.74 3.71
N GLY A 412 -13.75 -1.76 2.99
CA GLY A 412 -14.40 -2.24 1.79
C GLY A 412 -15.72 -2.98 2.07
N ALA A 413 -16.74 -2.79 1.25
CA ALA A 413 -18.02 -3.48 1.35
C ALA A 413 -17.89 -5.00 1.09
N GLU A 414 -16.90 -5.41 0.30
CA GLU A 414 -16.60 -6.81 0.01
C GLU A 414 -15.44 -7.36 0.87
N ASP A 415 -14.88 -6.55 1.77
CA ASP A 415 -13.79 -6.94 2.67
C ASP A 415 -14.33 -7.76 3.86
N SER A 416 -14.77 -8.98 3.56
CA SER A 416 -15.35 -9.89 4.57
C SER A 416 -14.39 -10.31 5.68
N GLY A 417 -13.07 -10.17 5.48
CA GLY A 417 -12.06 -10.49 6.48
C GLY A 417 -11.90 -9.39 7.52
N TYR A 418 -11.96 -8.12 7.11
CA TYR A 418 -11.68 -6.98 7.99
C TYR A 418 -12.92 -6.18 8.41
N ARG A 419 -13.96 -6.11 7.58
CA ARG A 419 -15.15 -5.27 7.87
C ARG A 419 -15.76 -5.52 9.24
N PRO A 420 -16.04 -6.77 9.67
CA PRO A 420 -16.60 -7.00 11.00
C PRO A 420 -15.72 -6.44 12.12
N GLY A 421 -14.39 -6.60 11.99
CA GLY A 421 -13.46 -6.07 12.98
C GLY A 421 -13.40 -4.55 13.00
N VAL A 422 -13.45 -3.90 11.84
CA VAL A 422 -13.52 -2.43 11.75
C VAL A 422 -14.81 -1.89 12.36
N GLU A 423 -15.95 -2.57 12.15
CA GLU A 423 -17.23 -2.24 12.78
C GLU A 423 -17.16 -2.34 14.32
N ASP A 424 -16.54 -3.41 14.84
CA ASP A 424 -16.33 -3.61 16.28
C ASP A 424 -15.41 -2.54 16.89
N LEU A 425 -14.30 -2.21 16.20
CA LEU A 425 -13.37 -1.15 16.59
C LEU A 425 -14.06 0.22 16.63
N ALA A 426 -14.86 0.55 15.61
CA ALA A 426 -15.61 1.80 15.57
C ALA A 426 -16.62 1.88 16.74
N ALA A 427 -17.30 0.78 17.05
CA ALA A 427 -18.22 0.71 18.18
C ALA A 427 -17.47 0.85 19.53
N ALA A 428 -16.30 0.23 19.67
CA ALA A 428 -15.47 0.36 20.87
C ALA A 428 -14.93 1.77 21.07
N ALA A 429 -14.41 2.39 20.01
CA ALA A 429 -13.91 3.76 20.04
C ALA A 429 -15.00 4.77 20.45
N LYS A 430 -16.22 4.63 19.90
CA LYS A 430 -17.38 5.45 20.30
C LYS A 430 -17.71 5.30 21.79
N ARG A 431 -17.73 4.06 22.31
CA ARG A 431 -17.96 3.81 23.74
C ARG A 431 -16.87 4.40 24.64
N ALA A 432 -15.66 4.52 24.13
CA ALA A 432 -14.53 5.13 24.83
C ALA A 432 -14.54 6.67 24.78
N GLY A 433 -15.47 7.28 24.04
CA GLY A 433 -15.64 8.74 23.96
C GLY A 433 -14.99 9.41 22.74
N LEU A 434 -14.43 8.63 21.80
CA LEU A 434 -13.95 9.18 20.54
C LEU A 434 -15.14 9.53 19.63
N GLU A 435 -15.03 10.64 18.90
CA GLU A 435 -15.97 10.99 17.84
C GLU A 435 -15.60 10.23 16.55
N VAL A 436 -16.41 9.27 16.15
CA VAL A 436 -16.05 8.34 15.06
C VAL A 436 -17.14 8.26 13.99
N GLU A 437 -16.72 8.42 12.74
CA GLU A 437 -17.51 8.00 11.57
C GLU A 437 -17.03 6.64 11.08
N LEU A 438 -17.98 5.78 10.71
CA LEU A 438 -17.68 4.53 9.99
C LEU A 438 -18.12 4.74 8.53
N ARG A 439 -17.20 4.58 7.59
CA ARG A 439 -17.46 4.70 6.15
C ARG A 439 -17.15 3.39 5.43
N THR A 440 -17.99 3.06 4.45
CA THR A 440 -17.84 1.84 3.66
C THR A 440 -17.74 2.21 2.18
N TYR A 441 -16.80 1.61 1.46
CA TYR A 441 -16.55 1.88 0.05
C TYR A 441 -16.70 0.60 -0.78
N PRO A 442 -17.07 0.68 -2.07
CA PRO A 442 -17.02 -0.48 -2.96
C PRO A 442 -15.59 -1.00 -3.11
N GLY A 443 -15.40 -2.31 -2.94
CA GLY A 443 -14.15 -3.04 -3.02
C GLY A 443 -13.88 -3.95 -1.83
N GLY A 444 -12.86 -4.80 -1.97
CA GLY A 444 -12.32 -5.64 -0.90
C GLY A 444 -11.14 -4.99 -0.17
N HIS A 445 -10.22 -5.82 0.32
CA HIS A 445 -8.98 -5.36 0.97
C HIS A 445 -7.93 -4.90 -0.05
N SER A 446 -8.15 -3.74 -0.68
CA SER A 446 -7.37 -3.31 -1.85
C SER A 446 -7.21 -1.80 -1.97
N TRP A 447 -6.25 -1.38 -2.79
CA TRP A 447 -6.01 0.04 -3.10
C TRP A 447 -7.19 0.71 -3.80
N SER A 448 -8.12 -0.03 -4.41
CA SER A 448 -9.34 0.57 -4.95
C SER A 448 -10.20 1.18 -3.85
N VAL A 449 -10.19 0.62 -2.64
CA VAL A 449 -10.88 1.21 -1.49
C VAL A 449 -10.10 2.42 -0.97
N TRP A 450 -8.80 2.25 -0.68
CA TRP A 450 -8.00 3.27 0.01
C TRP A 450 -7.78 4.54 -0.83
N SER A 451 -7.61 4.40 -2.16
CA SER A 451 -7.50 5.54 -3.08
C SER A 451 -8.80 6.32 -3.27
N GLN A 452 -9.95 5.73 -2.95
CA GLN A 452 -11.24 6.43 -2.89
C GLN A 452 -11.48 7.05 -1.52
N ALA A 453 -11.10 6.33 -0.46
CA ALA A 453 -11.32 6.73 0.92
C ALA A 453 -10.57 8.02 1.28
N LEU A 454 -9.29 8.13 0.94
CA LEU A 454 -8.50 9.32 1.29
C LEU A 454 -9.12 10.64 0.76
N PRO A 455 -9.37 10.82 -0.56
CA PRO A 455 -9.96 12.07 -1.07
C PRO A 455 -11.36 12.36 -0.53
N ASP A 456 -12.21 11.35 -0.33
CA ASP A 456 -13.56 11.50 0.26
C ASP A 456 -13.54 12.03 1.70
N GLN A 457 -12.43 11.83 2.40
CA GLN A 457 -12.27 12.21 3.80
C GLN A 457 -11.62 13.59 3.97
N LEU A 458 -11.11 14.20 2.90
CA LEU A 458 -10.41 15.48 2.97
C LEU A 458 -11.31 16.64 3.40
N ASP A 459 -12.60 16.64 3.05
CA ASP A 459 -13.55 17.63 3.55
C ASP A 459 -13.68 17.61 5.07
N TRP A 460 -13.83 16.41 5.64
CA TRP A 460 -13.92 16.23 7.08
C TRP A 460 -12.59 16.58 7.76
N LEU A 461 -11.48 16.13 7.18
CA LEU A 461 -10.16 16.36 7.71
C LEU A 461 -9.79 17.85 7.66
N GLY A 462 -10.06 18.54 6.54
CA GLY A 462 -9.77 19.94 6.33
C GLY A 462 -10.43 20.83 7.39
N ARG A 463 -11.70 20.57 7.71
CA ARG A 463 -12.39 21.23 8.82
C ARG A 463 -11.76 20.94 10.17
N ARG A 464 -11.46 19.67 10.46
CA ARG A 464 -10.82 19.27 11.72
C ARG A 464 -9.45 19.89 11.93
N LEU A 465 -8.70 20.07 10.84
CA LEU A 465 -7.36 20.65 10.86
C LEU A 465 -7.36 22.18 10.78
N GLY A 466 -8.54 22.81 10.72
CA GLY A 466 -8.69 24.27 10.60
C GLY A 466 -8.16 24.82 9.28
N LEU A 467 -8.18 24.02 8.21
CA LEU A 467 -7.92 24.51 6.85
C LEU A 467 -9.14 25.23 6.31
N THR A 468 -10.32 24.64 6.53
CA THR A 468 -11.59 25.07 5.96
C THR A 468 -12.69 25.22 7.02
N ALA A 469 -13.75 25.95 6.66
CA ALA A 469 -14.90 26.24 7.53
C ALA A 469 -15.79 25.03 7.87
#